data_AF-A0A1H6UTW3-F1
#
_entry.id   AF-A0A1H6UTW3-F1
#
_cell.length_a   1.000
_cell.length_b   1.000
_cell.length_c   1.000
_cell.angle_alpha   90.00
_cell.angle_beta   90.00
_cell.angle_gamma   90.00
#
_symmetry.space_group_name_H-M   'P 1'
#
loop_
_entity.id
_entity.type
_entity.pdbx_description
1 polymer ?
#
loop_
_entity_poly.entity_id
_entity_poly.type
_entity_poly.pdbx_seq_one_letter_code
_entity_poly.pdbx_strand_id
1 'polypeptide(L)'
;MEIFKGQNLLNLVKELPDDESCKAYLSKIKWSNGFTCVKCGHQKGCLKTNHSYYCYNCEHVESSTANTLFHKVKFGLQKAFMIVFEMTTSTKSIS
;
A
#
# COMPACT_ATOMS: atom_id res chain seq x y z
N MET A 1 2.44 -19.21 8.41
CA MET A 1 1.45 -18.83 7.38
C MET A 1 0.19 -18.43 8.10
N GLU A 2 0.02 -17.13 8.36
CA GLU A 2 -1.23 -16.63 8.92
C GLU A 2 -2.23 -16.53 7.77
N ILE A 3 -3.10 -17.53 7.73
CA ILE A 3 -4.28 -17.59 6.87
C ILE A 3 -5.10 -16.35 7.21
N PHE A 4 -5.26 -15.44 6.25
CA PHE A 4 -6.12 -14.27 6.38
C PHE A 4 -7.51 -14.74 6.83
N LYS A 5 -7.84 -14.53 8.11
CA LYS A 5 -9.19 -14.73 8.64
C LYS A 5 -10.12 -13.93 7.74
N GLY A 6 -11.15 -14.59 7.19
CA GLY A 6 -12.14 -13.99 6.30
C GLY A 6 -12.71 -12.69 6.88
N GLN A 7 -12.06 -11.58 6.57
CA GLN A 7 -12.63 -10.27 6.77
C GLN A 7 -13.67 -10.11 5.66
N ASN A 8 -14.80 -9.49 5.96
CA ASN A 8 -15.77 -9.16 4.92
C ASN A 8 -15.31 -7.86 4.26
N LEU A 9 -15.67 -7.66 2.99
CA LEU A 9 -15.44 -6.39 2.27
C LEU A 9 -15.84 -5.18 3.12
N LEU A 10 -16.94 -5.29 3.86
CA LEU A 10 -17.43 -4.26 4.80
C LEU A 10 -16.40 -3.83 5.85
N ASN A 11 -15.57 -4.74 6.35
CA ASN A 11 -14.55 -4.40 7.34
C ASN A 11 -13.40 -3.63 6.69
N LEU A 12 -13.01 -4.02 5.47
CA LEU A 12 -12.02 -3.29 4.67
C LEU A 12 -12.49 -1.85 4.41
N VAL A 13 -13.76 -1.66 4.03
CA VAL A 13 -14.34 -0.32 3.82
C VAL A 13 -14.38 0.50 5.11
N LYS A 14 -14.67 -0.14 6.25
CA LYS A 14 -14.65 0.54 7.56
C LYS A 14 -13.24 0.95 8.00
N GLU A 15 -12.24 0.10 7.79
CA GLU A 15 -10.85 0.39 8.17
C GLU A 15 -10.17 1.36 7.19
N LEU A 16 -10.62 1.38 5.93
CA LEU A 16 -10.08 2.20 4.85
C LEU A 16 -11.19 3.06 4.21
N PRO A 17 -11.75 4.06 4.93
CA PRO A 17 -12.84 4.88 4.42
C PRO A 17 -12.38 5.88 3.34
N ASP A 18 -11.11 6.31 3.39
CA ASP A 18 -10.56 7.37 2.55
C ASP A 18 -9.25 6.97 1.87
N ASP A 19 -8.92 7.71 0.81
CA ASP A 19 -7.69 7.53 0.04
C ASP A 19 -6.43 7.77 0.90
N GLU A 20 -6.51 8.68 1.87
CA GLU A 20 -5.43 8.94 2.84
C GLU A 20 -5.22 7.75 3.78
N SER A 21 -6.28 7.19 4.35
CA SER A 21 -6.21 5.96 5.18
C SER A 21 -5.62 4.79 4.40
N CYS A 22 -5.99 4.65 3.11
CA CYS A 22 -5.40 3.65 2.22
C CYS A 22 -3.88 3.87 2.04
N LYS A 23 -3.44 5.12 1.83
CA LYS A 23 -2.01 5.45 1.72
C LYS A 23 -1.27 5.20 3.03
N ALA A 24 -1.85 5.55 4.17
CA ALA A 24 -1.28 5.29 5.49
C ALA A 24 -1.09 3.78 5.74
N TYR A 25 -2.09 2.98 5.39
CA TYR A 25 -2.02 1.52 5.48
C TYR A 25 -0.95 0.93 4.56
N LEU A 26 -0.88 1.39 3.31
CA LEU A 26 0.18 1.01 2.37
C LEU A 26 1.57 1.36 2.89
N SER A 27 1.74 2.57 3.43
CA SER A 27 3.00 3.03 4.02
C SER A 27 3.46 2.08 5.12
N LYS A 28 2.56 1.74 6.04
CA LYS A 28 2.85 0.81 7.15
C LYS A 28 3.29 -0.55 6.63
N ILE A 29 2.61 -1.11 5.63
CA ILE A 29 2.98 -2.43 5.08
C ILE A 29 4.31 -2.36 4.32
N LYS A 30 4.46 -1.41 3.41
CA LYS A 30 5.63 -1.26 2.53
C LYS A 30 6.92 -1.08 3.34
N TRP A 31 6.87 -0.33 4.43
CA TRP A 31 8.04 -0.02 5.25
C TRP A 31 7.99 -0.66 6.65
N SER A 32 7.13 -1.67 6.85
CA SER A 32 7.04 -2.42 8.11
C SER A 32 8.39 -3.02 8.51
N ASN A 33 9.14 -3.50 7.51
CA ASN A 33 10.44 -4.14 7.70
C ASN A 33 11.63 -3.17 7.56
N GLY A 34 11.37 -1.86 7.59
CA GLY A 34 12.36 -0.81 7.39
C GLY A 34 12.25 -0.10 6.04
N PHE A 35 12.69 1.16 6.00
CA PHE A 35 12.79 1.92 4.76
C PHE A 35 14.05 1.50 4.00
N THR A 36 13.92 1.19 2.72
CA THR A 36 15.07 1.03 1.79
C THR A 36 14.75 1.76 0.50
N CYS A 37 15.62 2.68 0.10
CA CYS A 37 15.43 3.42 -1.15
C CYS A 37 15.64 2.51 -2.36
N VAL A 38 14.66 2.44 -3.26
CA VAL A 38 14.75 1.68 -4.53
C VAL A 38 15.83 2.18 -5.49
N LYS A 39 16.18 3.48 -5.44
CA LYS A 39 17.22 4.04 -6.34
C LYS A 39 18.64 3.81 -5.85
N CYS A 40 18.88 3.96 -4.55
CA CYS A 40 20.25 3.98 -4.00
C CYS A 40 20.52 2.91 -2.93
N GLY A 41 19.52 2.14 -2.52
CA GLY A 41 19.67 1.11 -1.47
C GLY A 41 19.87 1.66 -0.06
N HIS A 42 19.84 2.97 0.14
CA HIS A 42 20.05 3.57 1.46
C HIS A 42 18.83 3.40 2.37
N GLN A 43 19.06 3.09 3.64
CA GLN A 43 18.01 2.78 4.61
C GLN A 43 17.54 3.99 5.42
N LYS A 44 18.21 5.14 5.27
CA LYS A 44 17.87 6.37 5.98
C LYS A 44 16.96 7.25 5.13
N GLY A 45 15.82 7.61 5.69
CA GLY A 45 14.86 8.53 5.11
C GLY A 45 13.89 9.08 6.14
N CYS A 46 13.07 10.03 5.72
CA CYS A 46 12.05 10.66 6.54
C CYS A 46 10.67 10.48 5.92
N LEU A 47 9.69 10.10 6.73
CA LEU A 47 8.29 10.01 6.30
C LEU A 47 7.69 11.42 6.27
N LYS A 48 7.17 11.84 5.10
CA LYS A 48 6.40 13.08 4.94
C LYS A 48 4.91 12.86 5.18
N THR A 49 4.18 13.95 5.46
CA THR A 49 2.72 13.98 5.67
C THR A 49 1.92 13.28 4.56
N ASN A 50 2.37 13.34 3.31
CA ASN A 50 1.66 12.71 2.18
C ASN A 50 1.86 11.18 2.11
N HIS A 51 2.31 10.54 3.19
CA HIS A 51 2.70 9.13 3.22
C HIS A 51 3.75 8.81 2.15
N SER A 52 4.68 9.74 1.92
CA SER A 52 5.82 9.52 1.04
C SER A 52 7.09 9.53 1.86
N TYR A 53 8.01 8.62 1.57
CA TYR A 53 9.33 8.63 2.16
C TYR A 53 10.30 9.46 1.33
N TYR A 54 11.05 10.32 1.99
CA TYR A 54 12.16 11.07 1.41
C TYR A 54 13.48 10.39 1.78
N CYS A 55 14.30 10.06 0.79
CA CYS A 55 15.64 9.53 1.03
C CYS A 55 16.65 10.67 1.24
N TYR A 56 17.45 10.62 2.31
CA TYR A 56 18.47 11.64 2.57
C TYR A 56 19.68 11.59 1.63
N ASN A 57 19.92 10.46 0.95
CA ASN A 57 21.12 10.28 0.13
C ASN A 57 20.93 10.73 -1.33
N CYS A 58 19.79 10.38 -1.93
CA CYS A 58 19.49 10.66 -3.34
C CYS A 58 18.33 11.64 -3.53
N GLU A 59 17.81 12.20 -2.43
CA GLU A 59 16.69 13.15 -2.39
C GLU A 59 15.40 12.65 -3.06
N HIS A 60 15.35 11.35 -3.37
CA HIS A 60 14.25 10.72 -4.07
C HIS A 60 13.06 10.57 -3.12
N VAL A 61 11.89 10.99 -3.61
CA VAL A 61 10.62 10.89 -2.89
C VAL A 61 9.87 9.65 -3.37
N GLU A 62 9.78 8.64 -2.51
CA GLU A 62 9.01 7.42 -2.74
C GLU A 62 7.60 7.58 -2.17
N SER A 63 6.59 7.59 -3.02
CA SER A 63 5.19 7.53 -2.58
C SER A 63 4.82 6.13 -2.07
N SER A 64 3.81 6.05 -1.19
CA SER A 64 3.27 4.77 -0.69
C SER A 64 2.75 3.84 -1.80
N THR A 65 2.25 4.41 -2.90
CA THR A 65 1.76 3.65 -4.06
C THR A 65 2.85 3.34 -5.09
N ALA A 66 4.04 3.93 -4.97
CA ALA A 66 5.15 3.65 -5.88
C ALA A 66 5.64 2.21 -5.67
N ASN A 67 5.93 1.49 -6.75
CA ASN A 67 6.42 0.10 -6.72
C ASN A 67 5.48 -0.89 -6.00
N THR A 68 4.17 -0.63 -5.98
CA THR A 68 3.16 -1.59 -5.48
C THR A 68 2.13 -1.91 -6.57
N LEU A 69 1.24 -2.87 -6.30
CA LEU A 69 0.08 -3.19 -7.16
C LEU A 69 -0.81 -1.97 -7.45
N PHE A 70 -0.74 -0.94 -6.62
CA PHE A 70 -1.51 0.29 -6.73
C PHE A 70 -0.76 1.42 -7.46
N HIS A 71 0.37 1.12 -8.10
CA HIS A 71 1.13 2.11 -8.83
C HIS A 71 0.34 2.65 -10.03
N LYS A 72 0.20 3.98 -10.11
CA LYS A 72 -0.56 4.68 -11.17
C LYS A 72 -2.04 4.25 -11.31
N VAL A 73 -2.65 3.75 -10.25
CA VAL A 73 -4.09 3.52 -10.21
C VAL A 73 -4.83 4.84 -10.46
N LYS A 74 -5.66 4.87 -11.51
CA LYS A 74 -6.41 6.07 -11.96
C LYS A 74 -7.79 6.19 -11.33
N PHE A 75 -8.30 5.10 -10.75
CA PHE A 75 -9.55 5.05 -10.01
C PHE A 75 -9.25 5.14 -8.50
N GLY A 76 -10.19 5.59 -7.66
CA GLY A 76 -9.91 5.80 -6.23
C GLY A 76 -9.25 4.60 -5.55
N LEU A 77 -8.25 4.83 -4.68
CA LEU A 77 -7.40 3.78 -4.10
C LEU A 77 -8.23 2.77 -3.29
N GLN A 78 -9.28 3.27 -2.63
CA GLN A 78 -10.26 2.45 -1.93
C GLN A 78 -10.89 1.38 -2.83
N LYS A 79 -11.31 1.75 -4.05
CA LYS A 79 -11.89 0.79 -5.02
C LYS A 79 -10.87 -0.25 -5.45
N ALA A 80 -9.61 0.14 -5.63
CA ALA A 80 -8.54 -0.81 -5.95
C ALA A 80 -8.33 -1.83 -4.84
N PHE A 81 -8.38 -1.41 -3.58
CA PHE A 81 -8.33 -2.31 -2.44
C PHE A 81 -9.51 -3.30 -2.44
N MET A 82 -10.72 -2.84 -2.74
CA MET A 82 -11.90 -3.72 -2.85
C MET A 82 -11.74 -4.78 -3.95
N ILE A 83 -11.24 -4.38 -5.13
CA ILE A 83 -11.02 -5.31 -6.26
C ILE A 83 -9.98 -6.38 -5.88
N VAL A 84 -8.85 -5.97 -5.31
CA VAL A 84 -7.81 -6.90 -4.86
C VAL A 84 -8.37 -7.86 -3.79
N PHE A 85 -9.17 -7.34 -2.86
CA PHE A 85 -9.81 -8.13 -1.83
C PHE A 85 -10.80 -9.17 -2.40
N GLU A 86 -11.60 -8.78 -3.39
CA GLU A 86 -12.52 -9.69 -4.06
C GLU A 86 -11.77 -10.74 -4.89
N MET A 87 -10.67 -10.37 -5.53
CA MET A 87 -9.79 -11.30 -6.25
C MET A 87 -9.12 -12.33 -5.31
N THR A 88 -8.72 -11.94 -4.11
CA THR A 88 -8.08 -12.87 -3.15
C THR A 88 -9.09 -13.75 -2.41
N THR A 89 -10.33 -13.29 -2.24
CA THR A 89 -11.40 -14.05 -1.55
C THR A 89 -12.20 -14.94 -2.49
N SER A 90 -12.25 -14.61 -3.78
CA SER A 90 -12.89 -15.45 -4.78
C SER A 90 -12.01 -16.65 -5.10
N THR A 91 -12.40 -17.84 -4.62
CA THR A 91 -11.77 -19.13 -4.96
C THR A 91 -12.07 -19.59 -6.40
N LYS A 92 -12.79 -18.79 -7.19
CA LYS A 92 -13.06 -19.10 -8.60
C LYS A 92 -11.83 -18.72 -9.40
N SER A 93 -11.11 -19.73 -9.86
CA SER A 93 -10.00 -19.63 -10.79
C SER A 93 -10.32 -18.67 -11.93
N ILE A 94 -9.41 -17.75 -12.22
CA ILE A 94 -9.47 -16.96 -13.45
C ILE A 94 -9.35 -17.97 -14.61
N SER A 95 -10.41 -18.11 -15.41
CA SER A 95 -10.41 -18.94 -16.62
C SER A 95 -10.24 -18.05 -17.84
#